data_AF-A0AAN1ZMM3-F1
#
_entry.id   AF-A0AAN1ZMM3-F1
#
_cell.length_a   1.000
_cell.length_b   1.000
_cell.length_c   1.000
_cell.angle_alpha   90.00
_cell.angle_beta   90.00
_cell.angle_gamma   90.00
#
_symmetry.space_group_name_H-M   'P 1'
#
loop_
_entity.id
_entity.type
_entity.pdbx_description
1 polymer ?
#
loop_
_entity_poly.entity_id
_entity_poly.type
_entity_poly.pdbx_seq_one_letter_code
_entity_poly.pdbx_strand_id
1 'polypeptide(L)' 'MKPNSKSNKKIMKNYNWEYFKAQINQKLSEPETKKIYSQRKIDVEPVFGFMKAILGFTRMSVSSRNK' A
#
# COMPACT_ATOMS: atom_id res chain seq x y z
N MET A 1 -46.01 -1.55 2.26
CA MET A 1 -45.15 -0.46 2.76
C MET A 1 -43.69 -0.87 2.53
N LYS A 2 -42.91 -0.11 1.75
CA LYS A 2 -41.49 -0.43 1.50
C LYS A 2 -40.63 0.27 2.56
N PRO A 3 -39.80 -0.42 3.36
CA PRO A 3 -38.92 0.26 4.29
C PRO A 3 -37.82 0.97 3.51
N ASN A 4 -37.89 2.30 3.49
CA ASN A 4 -36.89 3.17 2.89
C ASN A 4 -35.76 3.37 3.92
N SER A 5 -34.93 2.36 4.15
CA SER A 5 -33.81 2.49 5.08
C SER A 5 -32.60 3.06 4.33
N LYS A 6 -32.47 4.40 4.32
CA LYS A 6 -31.15 5.03 4.15
C LYS A 6 -30.33 4.67 5.40
N SER A 7 -29.74 3.49 5.44
CA SER A 7 -28.83 3.12 6.51
C SER A 7 -27.58 3.99 6.38
N ASN A 8 -27.28 4.77 7.43
CA ASN A 8 -26.03 5.50 7.49
C ASN A 8 -24.89 4.49 7.42
N LYS A 9 -24.10 4.52 6.33
CA LYS A 9 -22.92 3.66 6.17
C LYS A 9 -21.96 3.98 7.32
N LYS A 10 -21.78 3.03 8.25
CA LYS A 10 -20.74 3.14 9.28
C LYS A 10 -19.38 2.95 8.61
N ILE A 11 -18.55 4.00 8.65
CA ILE A 11 -17.15 3.90 8.25
C ILE A 11 -16.40 3.28 9.43
N MET A 12 -16.00 2.02 9.28
CA MET A 12 -15.10 1.38 10.22
C MET A 12 -13.66 1.74 9.86
N LYS A 13 -12.91 2.27 10.84
CA LYS A 13 -11.47 2.51 10.69
C LYS A 13 -10.69 1.31 11.22
N ASN A 14 -9.73 0.83 10.44
CA ASN A 14 -8.79 -0.18 10.89
C ASN A 14 -7.60 0.51 11.58
N TYR A 15 -7.58 0.48 12.91
CA TYR A 15 -6.54 1.14 13.70
C TYR A 15 -5.15 0.55 13.49
N ASN A 16 -5.03 -0.75 13.21
CA ASN A 16 -3.74 -1.37 12.91
C ASN A 16 -3.13 -0.78 11.64
N TRP A 17 -3.97 -0.51 10.64
CA TRP A 17 -3.50 0.09 9.39
C TRP A 17 -3.02 1.54 9.60
N GLU A 18 -3.73 2.32 10.40
CA GLU A 18 -3.35 3.69 10.74
C GLU A 18 -2.02 3.73 11.53
N TYR A 19 -1.81 2.79 12.43
CA TYR A 19 -0.54 2.63 13.16
C TYR A 19 0.65 2.41 12.21
N PHE A 20 0.54 1.50 11.25
CA PHE A 20 1.62 1.25 10.29
C PHE A 20 1.83 2.42 9.31
N LYS A 21 0.76 3.10 8.87
CA LYS A 21 0.86 4.32 8.06
C LYS A 21 1.65 5.39 8.82
N ALA A 22 1.34 5.63 10.08
CA ALA A 22 2.01 6.64 10.89
C ALA A 22 3.51 6.35 11.02
N GLN A 23 3.89 5.09 11.28
CA GLN A 23 5.29 4.68 11.33
C GLN A 23 6.02 4.87 10.00
N ILE A 24 5.38 4.52 8.87
CA ILE A 24 5.98 4.71 7.54
C ILE A 24 6.17 6.20 7.25
N ASN A 25 5.16 7.02 7.57
CA ASN A 25 5.23 8.47 7.37
C ASN A 25 6.34 9.12 8.20
N GLN A 26 6.50 8.69 9.46
CA GLN A 26 7.59 9.14 10.32
C GLN A 26 8.96 8.76 9.75
N LYS A 27 9.10 7.56 9.18
CA LYS A 27 10.34 7.16 8.52
C LYS A 27 10.59 7.92 7.22
N LEU A 28 9.55 8.29 6.47
CA LEU A 28 9.64 9.03 5.21
C LEU A 28 9.76 10.56 5.39
N SER A 29 9.56 11.09 6.59
CA SER A 29 9.75 12.52 6.85
C SER A 29 11.23 12.92 6.91
N GLU A 30 12.12 11.95 7.17
CA GLU A 30 13.55 12.18 7.14
C GLU A 30 14.06 12.35 5.69
N PRO A 31 14.88 13.38 5.40
CA PRO A 31 15.27 13.70 4.02
C PRO A 31 16.12 12.61 3.35
N GLU A 32 16.94 11.89 4.12
CA GLU A 32 17.82 10.84 3.59
C GLU A 32 17.02 9.61 3.15
N THR A 33 16.15 9.10 4.02
CA THR A 33 15.29 7.94 3.75
C THR A 33 14.31 8.24 2.61
N LYS A 34 13.80 9.48 2.53
CA LYS A 34 12.94 9.94 1.44
C LYS A 34 13.65 9.87 0.10
N LYS A 35 14.92 10.30 0.04
CA LYS A 35 15.75 10.24 -1.18
C LYS A 35 16.00 8.80 -1.62
N ILE A 36 16.30 7.89 -0.69
CA ILE A 36 16.49 6.47 -0.98
C ILE A 36 15.18 5.85 -1.50
N TYR A 37 14.05 6.17 -0.87
CA TYR A 37 12.75 5.68 -1.30
C TYR A 37 12.36 6.19 -2.69
N SER A 38 12.58 7.47 -3.00
CA SER A 38 12.28 8.03 -4.32
C SER A 38 13.11 7.38 -5.41
N GLN A 39 14.40 7.14 -5.16
CA GLN A 39 15.28 6.45 -6.11
C GLN A 39 14.76 5.03 -6.38
N ARG A 40 14.46 4.27 -5.31
CA ARG A 40 13.88 2.92 -5.45
C ARG A 40 12.54 2.92 -6.19
N LYS A 41 11.72 3.96 -6.03
CA LYS A 41 10.45 4.06 -6.77
C LYS A 41 10.67 4.25 -8.26
N ILE A 42 11.66 5.04 -8.65
CA ILE A 42 12.00 5.23 -10.07
C ILE A 42 12.60 3.96 -10.65
N ASP A 43 13.51 3.30 -9.93
CA ASP A 43 14.25 2.17 -10.49
C ASP A 43 13.46 0.86 -10.44
N VAL A 44 12.74 0.60 -9.35
CA VAL A 44 12.12 -0.71 -9.10
C VAL A 44 10.71 -0.81 -9.69
N GLU A 45 9.88 0.24 -9.63
CA GLU A 45 8.49 0.17 -10.13
C GLU A 45 8.38 -0.14 -11.62
N PRO A 46 9.17 0.45 -12.54
CA PRO A 46 9.07 0.13 -13.97
C PRO A 46 9.37 -1.34 -14.25
N VAL A 47 10.42 -1.87 -13.62
CA VAL A 47 10.81 -3.28 -13.76
C VAL A 47 9.72 -4.19 -13.20
N PHE A 48 9.14 -3.84 -12.05
CA PHE A 48 8.08 -4.64 -11.43
C PHE A 48 6.77 -4.61 -12.22
N GLY A 49 6.41 -3.45 -12.79
CA GLY A 49 5.28 -3.32 -13.69
C GLY A 49 5.45 -4.15 -14.96
N PHE A 50 6.65 -4.10 -15.54
CA PHE A 50 7.02 -4.90 -16.72
C PHE A 50 6.96 -6.41 -16.43
N MET A 51 7.54 -6.86 -15.32
CA MET A 51 7.48 -8.27 -14.90
C MET A 51 6.03 -8.73 -14.69
N LYS A 52 5.18 -7.91 -14.06
CA LYS A 52 3.76 -8.26 -13.89
C LYS A 52 3.03 -8.40 -15.21
N ALA A 53 3.30 -7.50 -16.17
CA ALA A 53 2.69 -7.54 -17.49
C ALA A 53 3.08 -8.80 -18.27
N ILE A 54 4.37 -9.18 -18.23
CA ILE A 54 4.88 -10.39 -18.88
C ILE A 54 4.33 -11.66 -18.22
N LEU A 55 4.36 -11.73 -16.89
CA LEU A 55 4.05 -12.95 -16.14
C LEU A 55 2.54 -13.12 -15.86
N GLY A 56 1.71 -12.13 -16.20
CA GLY A 56 0.25 -12.19 -16.00
C GLY A 56 -0.20 -12.17 -14.54
N PHE A 57 0.63 -11.71 -13.60
CA PHE A 57 0.28 -11.68 -12.18
C PHE A 57 -0.52 -10.42 -11.80
N THR A 58 -1.75 -10.62 -11.31
CA THR A 58 -2.59 -9.52 -10.81
C THR A 58 -2.05 -8.92 -9.49
N ARG A 59 -1.33 -9.70 -8.67
CA ARG A 59 -0.74 -9.24 -7.41
C ARG A 59 0.57 -9.94 -7.09
N MET A 60 1.60 -9.16 -6.81
CA MET A 60 2.92 -9.63 -6.35
C MET A 60 3.26 -8.95 -5.02
N SER A 61 3.60 -9.72 -4.00
CA SER A 61 4.09 -9.21 -2.71
C SER A 61 5.50 -9.68 -2.47
N VAL A 62 6.44 -8.74 -2.31
CA VAL A 62 7.84 -8.99 -1.93
C VAL A 62 7.94 -9.13 -0.41
N SER A 63 7.06 -9.93 0.19
CA SER A 63 7.24 -10.38 1.56
C SER A 63 7.89 -11.76 1.46
N SER A 64 9.06 -11.93 2.05
CA SER A 64 9.66 -13.26 2.19
C SER A 64 8.66 -14.14 2.94
N ARG A 65 8.10 -15.16 2.26
CA ARG A 65 7.52 -16.28 2.98
C ARG A 65 8.71 -17.01 3.59
N ASN A 66 9.09 -16.64 4.81
CA ASN A 66 9.98 -17.47 5.60
C ASN A 66 9.31 -18.85 5.70
N LYS A 67 10.03 -19.88 5.26
CA LYS A 67 9.63 -21.28 5.41
C LYS A 67 10.10 -21.78 6.76
#